data_AF-A0A6C2YRW9-F1
#
_entry.id   AF-A0A6C2YRW9-F1
#
_cell.length_a   1.000
_cell.length_b   1.000
_cell.length_c   1.000
_cell.angle_alpha   90.00
_cell.angle_beta   90.00
_cell.angle_gamma   90.00
#
_symmetry.space_group_name_H-M   'P 1'
#
loop_
_entity.id
_entity.type
_entity.pdbx_description
1 polymer ?
#
loop_
_entity_poly.entity_id
_entity_poly.type
_entity_poly.pdbx_seq_one_letter_code
_entity_poly.pdbx_strand_id
1 'polypeptide(L)'
;MQPISTRLRRIAFTLIELLVVIAIIAILIGLLLPAVQKVREAAARMSCQNNIKQLGLALHNYHSALGVFPSGTVNLSPASGSIAAGDDPNGRNGGGAVGIGGPWVCYILPYLEQEALYRNFEKIRSERPEVVDWFGNATYAATPVGDRRLKAMDCPAHPPVDAQFANGTGMEHLGRGNYAASYGKGGYGTVYGNNPAIGGVFGNNSKTRIEDITDGTSSTLMLSELRYRVANGPTDVATQDSRGVWGYGTMGGNTFSAQTGPNSSVPDGVWGCRSSTAERMPCVQVGTPYSEMYAAARSYHTGGVNTAMADGSVRFFSDNIALLTWQAFGSRGGGEVVSE
;
A
#
# COMPACT_ATOMS: atom_id res chain seq x y z
N MET A 1 0.39 -80.35 6.59
CA MET A 1 0.46 -78.90 6.41
C MET A 1 0.37 -78.23 7.78
N GLN A 2 1.44 -77.57 8.22
CA GLN A 2 1.44 -76.70 9.40
C GLN A 2 2.05 -75.34 9.00
N PRO A 3 1.50 -74.19 9.43
CA PRO A 3 2.04 -72.89 9.11
C PRO A 3 3.23 -72.55 10.02
N ILE A 4 4.36 -72.16 9.43
CA ILE A 4 5.54 -71.67 10.15
C ILE A 4 5.28 -70.22 10.57
N SER A 5 5.04 -69.98 11.86
CA SER A 5 4.94 -68.65 12.45
C SER A 5 6.34 -68.10 12.75
N THR A 6 6.90 -67.28 11.86
CA THR A 6 8.10 -66.48 12.14
C THR A 6 7.77 -65.35 13.12
N ARG A 7 8.13 -65.50 14.40
CA ARG A 7 8.06 -64.41 15.38
C ARG A 7 9.10 -63.34 15.01
N LEU A 8 8.65 -62.23 14.45
CA LEU A 8 9.46 -61.01 14.35
C LEU A 8 9.83 -60.56 15.78
N ARG A 9 11.12 -60.63 16.12
CA ARG A 9 11.66 -60.07 17.38
C ARG A 9 11.31 -58.58 17.40
N ARG A 10 10.45 -58.16 18.33
CA ARG A 10 10.29 -56.72 18.64
C ARG A 10 11.57 -56.26 19.33
N ILE A 11 12.30 -55.38 18.67
CA ILE A 11 13.45 -54.70 19.24
C ILE A 11 12.88 -53.70 20.26
N ALA A 12 13.12 -53.93 21.55
CA ALA A 12 12.72 -52.99 22.59
C ALA A 12 13.76 -51.86 22.66
N PHE A 13 13.31 -50.62 22.43
CA PHE A 13 14.14 -49.43 22.56
C PHE A 13 14.42 -49.14 24.04
N THR A 14 15.66 -48.81 24.38
CA THR A 14 15.98 -48.36 25.75
C THR A 14 15.53 -46.91 25.95
N LEU A 15 15.18 -46.56 27.19
CA LEU A 15 14.78 -45.20 27.56
C LEU A 15 15.88 -44.18 27.23
N ILE A 16 17.15 -44.59 27.35
CA ILE A 16 18.31 -43.75 27.05
C ILE A 16 18.40 -43.45 25.55
N GLU A 17 18.23 -44.46 24.68
CA GLU A 17 18.26 -44.25 23.23
C GLU A 17 17.15 -43.30 22.77
N LEU A 18 15.94 -43.44 23.33
CA LEU A 18 14.84 -42.52 23.03
C LEU A 18 15.16 -41.08 23.47
N LEU A 19 15.74 -40.91 24.67
CA LEU A 19 16.07 -39.59 25.21
C LEU A 19 17.16 -38.90 24.40
N VAL A 20 18.19 -39.64 23.96
CA VAL A 20 19.26 -39.10 23.09
C VAL A 20 18.69 -38.64 21.75
N VAL A 21 17.80 -39.41 21.14
CA VAL A 21 17.17 -39.04 19.87
C VAL A 21 16.35 -37.75 20.01
N ILE A 22 15.54 -37.64 21.07
CA ILE A 22 14.76 -36.42 21.33
C ILE A 22 15.68 -35.22 21.59
N ALA A 23 16.78 -35.41 22.34
CA ALA A 23 17.76 -34.35 22.59
C ALA A 23 18.42 -33.85 21.29
N ILE A 24 18.81 -34.75 20.39
CA ILE A 24 19.38 -34.39 19.09
C ILE A 24 18.35 -33.64 18.24
N ILE A 25 17.11 -34.14 18.16
CA ILE A 25 16.04 -33.47 17.41
C ILE A 25 15.78 -32.07 17.98
N ALA A 26 15.73 -31.92 19.30
CA ALA A 26 15.53 -30.62 19.95
C ALA A 26 16.66 -29.63 19.63
N ILE A 27 17.92 -30.07 19.63
CA ILE A 27 19.07 -29.25 19.25
C ILE A 27 18.99 -28.86 17.76
N LEU A 28 18.70 -29.81 16.87
CA LEU A 28 18.59 -29.55 15.44
C LEU A 28 17.45 -28.55 15.15
N ILE A 29 16.27 -28.72 15.74
CA ILE A 29 15.16 -27.78 15.59
C ILE A 29 15.52 -26.42 16.18
N GLY A 30 16.16 -26.38 17.35
CA GLY A 30 16.62 -25.15 18.00
C GLY A 30 17.59 -24.35 17.14
N LEU A 31 18.47 -25.01 16.40
CA LEU A 31 19.42 -24.37 15.49
C LEU A 31 18.80 -24.01 14.12
N LEU A 32 17.84 -24.79 13.64
CA LEU A 32 17.22 -24.60 12.32
C LEU A 32 16.11 -23.53 12.33
N LEU A 33 15.35 -23.39 13.42
CA LEU A 33 14.21 -22.47 13.47
C LEU A 33 14.60 -21.00 13.21
N PRO A 34 15.66 -20.43 13.84
CA PRO A 34 16.08 -19.07 13.56
C PRO A 34 16.59 -18.89 12.11
N ALA A 35 17.25 -19.92 11.56
CA ALA A 35 17.77 -19.88 10.20
C ALA A 35 16.63 -19.88 9.17
N VAL A 36 15.62 -20.74 9.33
CA VAL A 36 14.45 -20.79 8.45
C VAL A 36 13.68 -19.47 8.49
N GLN A 37 13.55 -18.84 9.66
CA GLN A 37 12.89 -17.53 9.79
C GLN A 37 13.63 -16.44 9.01
N LYS A 38 14.97 -16.37 9.13
CA LYS A 38 15.79 -15.41 8.37
C LYS A 38 15.64 -15.60 6.86
N VAL A 39 15.65 -16.85 6.40
CA VAL A 39 15.46 -17.17 4.96
C VAL A 39 14.07 -16.75 4.49
N ARG A 40 13.03 -16.99 5.29
CA ARG A 40 11.66 -16.58 4.97
C ARG A 40 11.51 -15.06 4.90
N GLU A 41 12.10 -14.32 5.84
CA GLU A 41 12.06 -12.85 5.83
C GLU A 41 12.79 -12.28 4.60
N ALA A 42 13.97 -12.82 4.27
CA ALA A 42 14.70 -12.42 3.07
C ALA A 42 13.90 -12.71 1.79
N ALA A 43 13.28 -13.90 1.70
CA ALA A 43 12.42 -14.24 0.57
C ALA A 43 11.22 -13.31 0.46
N ALA A 44 10.54 -13.03 1.57
CA ALA A 44 9.41 -12.10 1.61
C ALA A 44 9.84 -10.69 1.15
N ARG A 45 11.01 -10.20 1.58
CA ARG A 45 11.57 -8.92 1.14
C ARG A 45 11.85 -8.89 -0.35
N MET A 46 12.51 -9.92 -0.89
CA MET A 46 12.76 -10.00 -2.34
C MET A 46 11.45 -10.03 -3.13
N SER A 47 10.42 -10.74 -2.64
CA SER A 47 9.10 -10.74 -3.28
C SER A 47 8.43 -9.35 -3.23
N CYS A 48 8.48 -8.62 -2.11
CA CYS A 48 7.90 -7.27 -2.05
C CYS A 48 8.68 -6.28 -2.96
N GLN A 49 10.01 -6.39 -3.04
CA GLN A 49 10.83 -5.63 -3.99
C GLN A 49 10.49 -5.93 -5.44
N ASN A 50 10.23 -7.20 -5.79
CA ASN A 50 9.79 -7.56 -7.12
C ASN A 50 8.39 -6.99 -7.42
N ASN A 51 7.46 -7.06 -6.48
CA ASN A 51 6.11 -6.53 -6.66
C ASN A 51 6.13 -5.01 -6.89
N ILE A 52 6.85 -4.25 -6.06
CA ILE A 52 6.97 -2.79 -6.25
C ILE A 52 7.71 -2.45 -7.55
N LYS A 53 8.67 -3.28 -7.99
CA LYS A 53 9.30 -3.15 -9.32
C LYS A 53 8.30 -3.33 -10.45
N GLN A 54 7.42 -4.33 -10.37
CA GLN A 54 6.37 -4.55 -11.39
C GLN A 54 5.39 -3.38 -11.45
N LEU A 55 5.00 -2.83 -10.29
CA LEU A 55 4.16 -1.62 -10.22
C LEU A 55 4.86 -0.40 -10.84
N GLY A 56 6.16 -0.21 -10.55
CA GLY A 56 6.98 0.82 -11.19
C GLY A 56 7.06 0.66 -12.71
N LEU A 57 7.25 -0.56 -13.21
CA LEU A 57 7.23 -0.84 -14.66
C LEU A 57 5.87 -0.53 -15.29
N ALA A 58 4.76 -0.89 -14.63
CA ALA A 58 3.42 -0.55 -15.08
C ALA A 58 3.21 0.98 -15.18
N LEU A 59 3.72 1.74 -14.21
CA LEU A 59 3.71 3.21 -14.24
C LEU A 59 4.53 3.78 -15.39
N HIS A 60 5.72 3.23 -15.67
CA HIS A 60 6.53 3.65 -16.81
C HIS A 60 5.90 3.29 -18.16
N ASN A 61 5.20 2.15 -18.26
CA ASN A 61 4.44 1.80 -19.46
C ASN A 61 3.25 2.75 -19.69
N TYR A 62 2.56 3.14 -18.62
CA TYR A 62 1.54 4.20 -18.67
C TYR A 62 2.13 5.53 -19.13
N HIS A 63 3.25 5.96 -18.52
CA HIS A 63 3.94 7.20 -18.89
C HIS A 63 4.39 7.16 -20.36
N SER A 64 4.93 6.05 -20.82
CA SER A 64 5.37 5.88 -22.22
C SER A 64 4.22 6.01 -23.21
N ALA A 65 3.01 5.55 -22.83
CA ALA A 65 1.83 5.61 -23.70
C ALA A 65 1.14 6.99 -23.70
N LEU A 66 1.17 7.71 -22.58
CA LEU A 66 0.36 8.93 -22.37
C LEU A 66 1.19 10.20 -22.13
N GLY A 67 2.50 10.09 -22.02
CA GLY A 67 3.45 11.20 -21.81
C GLY A 67 3.49 11.74 -20.37
N VAL A 68 2.63 11.26 -19.48
CA VAL A 68 2.52 11.70 -18.08
C VAL A 68 2.33 10.50 -17.15
N PHE A 69 2.78 10.60 -15.91
CA PHE A 69 2.40 9.65 -14.87
C PHE A 69 0.91 9.84 -14.55
N PRO A 70 0.20 8.77 -14.14
CA PRO A 70 -1.20 8.90 -13.76
C PRO A 70 -1.31 9.82 -12.54
N SER A 71 -2.46 10.46 -12.40
CA SER A 71 -2.74 11.23 -11.19
C SER A 71 -2.75 10.31 -9.97
N GLY A 72 -2.27 10.80 -8.82
CA GLY A 72 -2.37 10.05 -7.56
C GLY A 72 -3.83 9.72 -7.24
N THR A 73 -4.68 10.73 -7.43
CA THR A 73 -6.14 10.65 -7.45
C THR A 73 -6.67 11.72 -8.39
N VAL A 74 -7.78 11.47 -9.07
CA VAL A 74 -8.46 12.52 -9.86
C VAL A 74 -9.58 13.09 -8.99
N ASN A 75 -9.87 14.38 -9.04
CA ASN A 75 -10.97 15.00 -8.32
C ASN A 75 -11.74 15.91 -9.28
N LEU A 76 -13.00 15.59 -9.58
CA LEU A 76 -13.85 16.34 -10.51
C LEU A 76 -14.94 17.09 -9.73
N SER A 77 -14.77 18.38 -9.44
CA SER A 77 -15.90 19.21 -8.98
C SER A 77 -16.62 19.86 -10.17
N PRO A 78 -17.94 19.70 -10.36
CA PRO A 78 -18.70 20.38 -11.42
C PRO A 78 -19.52 21.58 -10.93
N ALA A 79 -19.45 21.98 -9.66
CA ALA A 79 -20.25 23.09 -9.16
C ALA A 79 -19.35 24.17 -8.54
N SER A 80 -19.40 25.36 -9.13
CA SER A 80 -18.73 26.61 -8.74
C SER A 80 -17.20 26.65 -8.84
N GLY A 81 -16.67 26.81 -10.06
CA GLY A 81 -15.60 27.78 -10.44
C GLY A 81 -14.34 27.98 -9.56
N SER A 82 -14.11 27.13 -8.59
CA SER A 82 -13.04 27.18 -7.62
C SER A 82 -12.92 25.75 -7.12
N ILE A 83 -11.71 25.19 -7.11
CA ILE A 83 -11.42 23.99 -6.34
C ILE A 83 -11.60 24.44 -4.88
N ALA A 84 -12.84 24.43 -4.39
CA ALA A 84 -13.16 24.80 -3.03
C ALA A 84 -12.27 23.90 -2.17
N ALA A 85 -11.47 24.57 -1.35
CA ALA A 85 -10.41 23.98 -0.57
C ALA A 85 -10.82 22.61 -0.02
N GLY A 86 -10.14 21.57 -0.51
CA GLY A 86 -10.15 20.30 0.16
C GLY A 86 -11.09 19.24 -0.40
N ASP A 87 -10.47 18.11 -0.68
CA ASP A 87 -11.01 16.84 -1.13
C ASP A 87 -11.98 16.24 -0.09
N ASP A 88 -13.28 16.08 -0.31
CA ASP A 88 -14.15 15.50 0.74
C ASP A 88 -14.14 13.94 0.75
N PRO A 89 -13.38 13.25 1.62
CA PRO A 89 -13.47 11.82 1.85
C PRO A 89 -14.77 11.44 2.55
N ASN A 90 -15.65 12.40 2.90
CA ASN A 90 -17.02 12.14 3.32
C ASN A 90 -18.02 12.32 2.19
N GLY A 91 -17.54 12.60 0.95
CA GLY A 91 -18.28 12.65 -0.32
C GLY A 91 -19.78 12.65 -0.10
N ARG A 92 -20.30 13.77 0.41
CA ARG A 92 -21.66 13.96 0.97
C ARG A 92 -22.60 12.80 0.66
N ASN A 93 -22.82 11.91 1.63
CA ASN A 93 -23.82 10.83 1.63
C ASN A 93 -24.99 11.09 0.65
N GLY A 94 -24.90 10.58 -0.58
CA GLY A 94 -25.98 10.67 -1.59
C GLY A 94 -26.34 12.08 -2.10
N GLY A 95 -25.47 13.08 -1.94
CA GLY A 95 -25.75 14.48 -2.28
C GLY A 95 -25.42 14.91 -3.72
N GLY A 96 -24.89 14.02 -4.57
CA GLY A 96 -24.70 14.29 -6.00
C GLY A 96 -23.54 15.22 -6.37
N ALA A 97 -22.55 15.43 -5.50
CA ALA A 97 -21.28 16.02 -5.93
C ALA A 97 -20.52 14.97 -6.78
N VAL A 98 -19.99 15.38 -7.94
CA VAL A 98 -19.23 14.47 -8.81
C VAL A 98 -17.89 14.15 -8.14
N GLY A 99 -17.50 12.88 -8.24
CA GLY A 99 -16.60 12.25 -7.30
C GLY A 99 -15.12 12.51 -7.53
N ILE A 100 -14.35 12.00 -6.57
CA ILE A 100 -12.96 11.60 -6.70
C ILE A 100 -12.87 10.60 -7.88
N GLY A 101 -12.29 11.03 -9.00
CA GLY A 101 -11.87 10.14 -10.06
C GLY A 101 -10.78 9.16 -9.56
N GLY A 102 -10.74 7.98 -10.18
CA GLY A 102 -9.99 6.84 -9.66
C GLY A 102 -8.53 7.13 -9.32
N PRO A 103 -7.93 6.36 -8.40
CA PRO A 103 -6.52 6.51 -8.07
C PRO A 103 -5.59 6.02 -9.19
N TRP A 104 -4.30 6.33 -9.04
CA TRP A 104 -3.23 5.86 -9.92
C TRP A 104 -3.30 4.35 -10.23
N VAL A 105 -3.69 3.54 -9.23
CA VAL A 105 -3.81 2.08 -9.38
C VAL A 105 -4.82 1.70 -10.46
N CYS A 106 -5.97 2.37 -10.51
CA CYS A 106 -7.00 2.12 -11.51
C CYS A 106 -6.48 2.38 -12.93
N TYR A 107 -5.67 3.41 -13.11
CA TYR A 107 -5.12 3.79 -14.41
C TYR A 107 -4.03 2.85 -14.93
N ILE A 108 -3.33 2.14 -14.02
CA ILE A 108 -2.31 1.17 -14.42
C ILE A 108 -2.82 -0.26 -14.57
N LEU A 109 -4.10 -0.53 -14.30
CA LEU A 109 -4.69 -1.88 -14.39
C LEU A 109 -4.42 -2.60 -15.73
N PRO A 110 -4.52 -1.95 -16.91
CA PRO A 110 -4.17 -2.61 -18.18
C PRO A 110 -2.73 -3.11 -18.24
N TYR A 111 -1.82 -2.40 -17.58
CA TYR A 111 -0.39 -2.71 -17.51
C TYR A 111 -0.05 -3.73 -16.40
N LEU A 112 -1.06 -4.18 -15.65
CA LEU A 112 -1.00 -5.24 -14.66
C LEU A 112 -1.80 -6.49 -15.08
N GLU A 113 -2.09 -6.62 -16.38
CA GLU A 113 -2.92 -7.70 -16.93
C GLU A 113 -4.35 -7.73 -16.33
N GLN A 114 -4.85 -6.58 -15.86
CA GLN A 114 -6.20 -6.41 -15.30
C GLN A 114 -7.13 -5.63 -16.25
N GLU A 115 -7.06 -5.91 -17.55
CA GLU A 115 -7.85 -5.23 -18.60
C GLU A 115 -9.36 -5.30 -18.35
N ALA A 116 -9.87 -6.46 -17.88
CA ALA A 116 -11.28 -6.61 -17.54
C ALA A 116 -11.71 -5.68 -16.37
N LEU A 117 -10.84 -5.51 -15.38
CA LEU A 117 -11.07 -4.64 -14.24
C LEU A 117 -11.02 -3.16 -14.65
N TYR A 118 -10.11 -2.81 -15.57
CA TYR A 118 -10.04 -1.46 -16.14
C TYR A 118 -11.31 -1.09 -16.92
N ARG A 119 -11.87 -2.02 -17.71
CA ARG A 119 -13.13 -1.79 -18.43
C ARG A 119 -14.30 -1.54 -17.47
N ASN A 120 -14.33 -2.27 -16.35
CA ASN A 120 -15.30 -2.03 -15.28
C ASN A 120 -15.13 -0.63 -14.69
N PHE A 121 -13.90 -0.21 -14.42
CA PHE A 121 -13.58 1.14 -13.95
C PHE A 121 -14.04 2.22 -14.94
N GLU A 122 -13.71 2.09 -16.22
CA GLU A 122 -14.11 3.06 -17.27
C GLU A 122 -15.63 3.12 -17.45
N LYS A 123 -16.33 1.99 -17.31
CA LYS A 123 -17.79 1.96 -17.32
C LYS A 123 -18.37 2.74 -16.14
N ILE A 124 -17.89 2.50 -14.93
CA ILE A 124 -18.33 3.25 -13.73
C ILE A 124 -18.02 4.73 -13.90
N ARG A 125 -16.81 5.07 -14.37
CA ARG A 125 -16.37 6.45 -14.60
C ARG A 125 -17.25 7.20 -15.60
N SER A 126 -17.74 6.53 -16.63
CA SER A 126 -18.57 7.15 -17.67
C SER A 126 -20.06 7.21 -17.32
N GLU A 127 -20.61 6.15 -16.71
CA GLU A 127 -22.04 6.06 -16.41
C GLU A 127 -22.43 6.70 -15.07
N ARG A 128 -21.52 6.67 -14.07
CA ARG A 128 -21.78 7.08 -12.68
C ARG A 128 -20.55 7.77 -12.06
N PRO A 129 -20.11 8.92 -12.58
CA PRO A 129 -18.92 9.59 -12.09
C PRO A 129 -19.00 10.01 -10.61
N GLU A 130 -20.19 10.04 -10.00
CA GLU A 130 -20.39 10.30 -8.58
C GLU A 130 -20.09 9.11 -7.64
N VAL A 131 -19.93 7.88 -8.17
CA VAL A 131 -19.61 6.68 -7.35
C VAL A 131 -18.18 6.19 -7.52
N VAL A 132 -17.40 6.83 -8.40
CA VAL A 132 -15.96 6.52 -8.60
C VAL A 132 -15.14 6.76 -7.33
N ASP A 133 -15.65 7.65 -6.46
CA ASP A 133 -15.00 8.09 -5.23
C ASP A 133 -14.77 6.95 -4.21
N TRP A 134 -15.71 6.02 -4.16
CA TRP A 134 -15.72 5.03 -3.09
C TRP A 134 -15.54 3.60 -3.59
N PHE A 135 -15.81 3.32 -4.88
CA PHE A 135 -16.06 1.97 -5.46
C PHE A 135 -17.01 1.07 -4.63
N GLY A 136 -17.54 1.61 -3.54
CA GLY A 136 -18.41 1.03 -2.56
C GLY A 136 -19.70 1.80 -2.67
N ASN A 137 -20.61 1.19 -3.40
CA ASN A 137 -22.04 1.30 -3.20
C ASN A 137 -22.64 0.09 -3.91
N ALA A 138 -23.55 -0.62 -3.22
CA ALA A 138 -24.34 -1.74 -3.74
C ALA A 138 -25.04 -1.46 -5.09
N THR A 139 -25.09 -0.19 -5.51
CA THR A 139 -25.63 0.24 -6.81
C THR A 139 -24.89 -0.33 -8.04
N TYR A 140 -23.58 -0.64 -7.96
CA TYR A 140 -22.81 -1.30 -9.04
C TYR A 140 -22.17 -2.62 -8.58
N ALA A 141 -22.80 -3.34 -7.64
CA ALA A 141 -22.32 -4.65 -7.17
C ALA A 141 -22.13 -5.68 -8.32
N ALA A 142 -22.81 -5.49 -9.45
CA ALA A 142 -22.65 -6.32 -10.65
C ALA A 142 -21.39 -6.02 -11.48
N THR A 143 -20.67 -4.91 -11.22
CA THR A 143 -19.44 -4.49 -11.93
C THR A 143 -18.31 -4.26 -10.93
N PRO A 144 -17.85 -5.33 -10.24
CA PRO A 144 -16.85 -5.21 -9.17
C PRO A 144 -15.53 -4.63 -9.68
N VAL A 145 -15.02 -3.63 -8.96
CA VAL A 145 -13.67 -3.07 -9.11
C VAL A 145 -12.96 -3.11 -7.77
N GLY A 146 -13.44 -2.30 -6.83
CA GLY A 146 -12.76 -2.04 -5.57
C GLY A 146 -12.63 -3.26 -4.66
N ASP A 147 -13.48 -4.29 -4.81
CA ASP A 147 -13.47 -5.51 -4.00
C ASP A 147 -12.41 -6.53 -4.38
N ARG A 148 -11.80 -6.38 -5.56
CA ARG A 148 -10.82 -7.32 -6.08
C ARG A 148 -9.50 -7.20 -5.34
N ARG A 149 -8.98 -8.34 -4.88
CA ARG A 149 -7.63 -8.43 -4.34
C ARG A 149 -6.62 -8.49 -5.49
N LEU A 150 -5.77 -7.47 -5.60
CA LEU A 150 -4.71 -7.41 -6.60
C LEU A 150 -3.45 -8.07 -6.03
N LYS A 151 -3.06 -9.23 -6.55
CA LYS A 151 -1.83 -9.93 -6.11
C LYS A 151 -0.58 -9.08 -6.27
N ALA A 152 -0.54 -8.22 -7.30
CA ALA A 152 0.55 -7.27 -7.51
C ALA A 152 0.67 -6.24 -6.36
N MET A 153 -0.43 -6.01 -5.62
CA MET A 153 -0.47 -5.09 -4.49
C MET A 153 -0.18 -5.78 -3.14
N ASP A 154 -0.05 -7.10 -3.09
CA ASP A 154 0.22 -7.84 -1.85
C ASP A 154 1.74 -7.84 -1.55
N CYS A 155 2.12 -7.51 -0.32
CA CYS A 155 3.49 -7.75 0.16
C CYS A 155 3.48 -8.98 1.08
N PRO A 156 4.19 -10.09 0.75
CA PRO A 156 4.19 -11.30 1.58
C PRO A 156 4.84 -11.14 2.97
N ALA A 157 5.50 -10.02 3.26
CA ALA A 157 5.91 -9.70 4.64
C ALA A 157 4.74 -9.22 5.51
N HIS A 158 3.68 -8.68 4.89
CA HIS A 158 2.44 -8.39 5.59
C HIS A 158 1.76 -9.72 5.99
N PRO A 159 1.26 -9.86 7.23
CA PRO A 159 0.48 -11.03 7.62
C PRO A 159 -0.70 -11.25 6.65
N PRO A 160 -0.96 -12.49 6.20
CA PRO A 160 -2.02 -12.75 5.23
C PRO A 160 -3.38 -12.47 5.86
N VAL A 161 -4.11 -11.54 5.25
CA VAL A 161 -5.43 -11.10 5.70
C VAL A 161 -6.31 -10.92 4.47
N ASP A 162 -7.45 -11.60 4.44
CA ASP A 162 -8.46 -11.47 3.39
C ASP A 162 -9.56 -10.47 3.75
N ALA A 163 -9.39 -9.75 4.86
CA ALA A 163 -10.37 -8.77 5.31
C ALA A 163 -10.42 -7.57 4.38
N GLN A 164 -11.59 -7.34 3.82
CA GLN A 164 -11.90 -6.15 3.05
C GLN A 164 -12.22 -4.99 4.00
N PHE A 165 -12.12 -3.78 3.46
CA PHE A 165 -12.57 -2.58 4.13
C PHE A 165 -14.09 -2.49 4.13
N ALA A 166 -14.64 -2.18 5.30
CA ALA A 166 -16.07 -2.07 5.57
C ALA A 166 -16.23 -1.06 6.71
N ASN A 167 -16.91 0.06 6.49
CA ASN A 167 -16.96 1.16 7.46
C ASN A 167 -18.37 1.69 7.76
N GLY A 168 -19.41 1.12 7.14
CA GLY A 168 -20.81 1.54 7.30
C GLY A 168 -21.16 2.84 6.58
N THR A 169 -20.27 3.43 5.77
CA THR A 169 -20.51 4.70 5.05
C THR A 169 -20.70 4.51 3.54
N GLY A 170 -21.00 3.29 3.11
CA GLY A 170 -21.11 2.93 1.68
C GLY A 170 -19.85 2.29 1.12
N MET A 171 -18.68 2.53 1.73
CA MET A 171 -17.42 1.84 1.39
C MET A 171 -17.37 0.43 1.97
N GLU A 172 -18.10 -0.47 1.33
CA GLU A 172 -18.13 -1.86 1.75
C GLU A 172 -17.35 -2.75 0.79
N HIS A 173 -16.72 -3.77 1.36
CA HIS A 173 -16.03 -4.83 0.64
C HIS A 173 -14.85 -4.38 -0.22
N LEU A 174 -14.13 -3.31 0.13
CA LEU A 174 -12.99 -2.87 -0.68
C LEU A 174 -11.73 -3.69 -0.36
N GLY A 175 -11.08 -4.18 -1.41
CA GLY A 175 -9.82 -4.87 -1.38
C GLY A 175 -8.69 -3.98 -0.88
N ARG A 176 -7.70 -4.63 -0.27
CA ARG A 176 -6.53 -3.96 0.30
C ARG A 176 -5.25 -4.27 -0.47
N GLY A 177 -4.22 -3.48 -0.21
CA GLY A 177 -2.91 -3.55 -0.81
C GLY A 177 -1.86 -2.92 0.11
N ASN A 178 -0.59 -3.16 -0.21
CA ASN A 178 0.57 -2.79 0.59
C ASN A 178 1.50 -1.80 -0.10
N TYR A 179 1.09 -1.18 -1.21
CA TYR A 179 1.91 -0.19 -1.91
C TYR A 179 1.13 1.08 -2.15
N ALA A 180 1.84 2.19 -2.04
CA ALA A 180 1.30 3.52 -2.11
C ALA A 180 2.16 4.44 -2.96
N ALA A 181 1.53 5.39 -3.64
CA ALA A 181 2.18 6.42 -4.44
C ALA A 181 2.64 7.61 -3.58
N SER A 182 3.82 8.16 -3.90
CA SER A 182 4.42 9.29 -3.19
C SER A 182 3.74 10.61 -3.56
N TYR A 183 3.20 11.30 -2.55
CA TYR A 183 2.69 12.68 -2.67
C TYR A 183 3.74 13.73 -2.31
N GLY A 184 4.96 13.29 -1.99
CA GLY A 184 6.08 14.11 -1.58
C GLY A 184 6.11 14.42 -0.10
N LYS A 185 6.84 15.47 0.31
CA LYS A 185 7.06 15.80 1.73
C LYS A 185 5.90 16.57 2.38
N GLY A 186 4.92 17.02 1.58
CA GLY A 186 3.72 17.71 2.05
C GLY A 186 2.58 16.76 2.45
N GLY A 187 1.48 17.34 2.92
CA GLY A 187 0.24 16.60 3.19
C GLY A 187 -0.53 16.27 1.92
N TYR A 188 -1.77 15.84 2.09
CA TYR A 188 -2.69 15.54 0.99
C TYR A 188 -3.29 16.82 0.37
N GLY A 189 -3.75 16.71 -0.88
CA GLY A 189 -4.46 17.77 -1.59
C GLY A 189 -3.63 18.54 -2.63
N THR A 190 -4.34 19.31 -3.46
CA THR A 190 -3.76 20.03 -4.61
C THR A 190 -2.74 21.11 -4.22
N VAL A 191 -2.86 21.68 -3.02
CA VAL A 191 -1.96 22.74 -2.51
C VAL A 191 -0.51 22.27 -2.48
N TYR A 192 -0.27 21.02 -2.11
CA TYR A 192 1.08 20.46 -2.07
C TYR A 192 1.49 19.86 -3.42
N GLY A 193 0.60 19.13 -4.10
CA GLY A 193 0.92 18.48 -5.37
C GLY A 193 1.35 19.46 -6.48
N ASN A 194 0.80 20.68 -6.48
CA ASN A 194 1.16 21.71 -7.46
C ASN A 194 2.53 22.36 -7.19
N ASN A 195 3.05 22.27 -5.96
CA ASN A 195 4.34 22.85 -5.61
C ASN A 195 5.46 21.80 -5.79
N PRO A 196 6.34 21.90 -6.80
CA PRO A 196 7.40 20.91 -7.02
C PRO A 196 8.37 20.76 -5.84
N ALA A 197 8.53 21.82 -5.03
CA ALA A 197 9.42 21.81 -3.89
C ALA A 197 8.89 21.03 -2.69
N ILE A 198 7.63 20.60 -2.72
CA ILE A 198 6.97 19.89 -1.62
C ILE A 198 6.24 18.64 -2.11
N GLY A 199 5.60 18.72 -3.27
CA GLY A 199 4.89 17.63 -3.91
C GLY A 199 5.83 16.59 -4.54
N GLY A 200 5.37 15.35 -4.57
CA GLY A 200 6.06 14.22 -5.18
C GLY A 200 5.66 14.02 -6.64
N VAL A 201 5.96 12.83 -7.18
CA VAL A 201 5.59 12.43 -8.54
C VAL A 201 4.07 12.43 -8.73
N PHE A 202 3.32 12.08 -7.68
CA PHE A 202 1.87 11.99 -7.69
C PHE A 202 1.24 13.09 -6.85
N GLY A 203 0.00 13.42 -7.17
CA GLY A 203 -0.85 14.32 -6.39
C GLY A 203 -2.28 14.32 -6.92
N ASN A 204 -3.12 15.16 -6.35
CA ASN A 204 -4.50 15.34 -6.80
C ASN A 204 -4.50 16.05 -8.17
N ASN A 205 -5.16 15.44 -9.15
CA ASN A 205 -5.19 15.90 -10.55
C ASN A 205 -3.81 16.14 -11.19
N SER A 206 -2.75 15.50 -10.68
CA SER A 206 -1.39 15.68 -11.19
C SER A 206 -1.24 15.12 -12.61
N LYS A 207 -0.37 15.77 -13.40
CA LYS A 207 0.02 15.34 -14.75
C LYS A 207 1.54 15.40 -14.90
N THR A 208 2.25 14.83 -13.93
CA THR A 208 3.71 14.94 -13.82
C THR A 208 4.38 14.19 -14.96
N ARG A 209 5.26 14.87 -15.69
CA ARG A 209 6.14 14.26 -16.71
C ARG A 209 7.49 13.93 -16.08
N ILE A 210 8.27 13.07 -16.75
CA ILE A 210 9.64 12.77 -16.31
C ILE A 210 10.49 14.06 -16.29
N GLU A 211 10.30 14.98 -17.24
CA GLU A 211 11.02 16.26 -17.23
C GLU A 211 10.64 17.19 -16.07
N ASP A 212 9.51 16.96 -15.39
CA ASP A 212 9.06 17.76 -14.26
C ASP A 212 9.69 17.29 -12.92
N ILE A 213 10.57 16.28 -12.97
CA ILE A 213 11.31 15.69 -11.84
C ILE A 213 12.76 16.22 -11.86
N THR A 214 12.92 17.48 -11.46
CA THR A 214 14.20 18.21 -11.53
C THR A 214 15.20 17.81 -10.46
N ASP A 215 14.77 17.18 -9.37
CA ASP A 215 15.66 16.65 -8.31
C ASP A 215 16.38 15.36 -8.72
N GLY A 216 16.06 14.85 -9.90
CA GLY A 216 16.60 13.61 -10.45
C GLY A 216 15.69 12.42 -10.20
N THR A 217 15.43 11.63 -11.24
CA THR A 217 14.53 10.48 -11.18
C THR A 217 15.03 9.37 -10.25
N SER A 218 16.34 9.21 -10.12
CA SER A 218 16.98 8.26 -9.20
C SER A 218 16.96 8.72 -7.73
N SER A 219 16.63 9.99 -7.48
CA SER A 219 16.58 10.63 -6.16
C SER A 219 15.19 11.10 -5.77
N THR A 220 14.15 10.66 -6.48
CA THR A 220 12.75 11.01 -6.18
C THR A 220 11.94 9.74 -5.90
N LEU A 221 11.21 9.69 -4.79
CA LEU A 221 10.31 8.59 -4.44
C LEU A 221 9.11 8.54 -5.39
N MET A 222 8.83 7.37 -5.93
CA MET A 222 7.65 7.10 -6.75
C MET A 222 6.63 6.27 -5.98
N LEU A 223 7.04 5.09 -5.50
CA LEU A 223 6.20 4.19 -4.71
C LEU A 223 6.90 3.82 -3.40
N SER A 224 6.13 3.50 -2.38
CA SER A 224 6.64 2.83 -1.19
C SER A 224 5.64 1.80 -0.65
N GLU A 225 6.12 0.98 0.27
CA GLU A 225 5.29 0.09 1.04
C GLU A 225 4.41 0.84 2.05
N LEU A 226 3.24 0.26 2.30
CA LEU A 226 2.31 0.68 3.33
C LEU A 226 1.83 -0.55 4.12
N ARG A 227 1.48 -0.33 5.38
CA ARG A 227 0.82 -1.32 6.24
C ARG A 227 -0.68 -1.01 6.34
N TYR A 228 -1.49 -2.05 6.39
CA TYR A 228 -2.86 -1.96 6.89
C TYR A 228 -3.02 -2.86 8.12
N ARG A 229 -4.10 -2.66 8.89
CA ARG A 229 -4.31 -3.45 10.10
C ARG A 229 -4.76 -4.86 9.79
N VAL A 230 -4.23 -5.80 10.56
CA VAL A 230 -4.61 -7.20 10.51
C VAL A 230 -5.92 -7.39 11.26
N ALA A 231 -6.98 -7.73 10.53
CA ALA A 231 -8.28 -8.01 11.10
C ALA A 231 -8.39 -9.47 11.57
N ASN A 232 -8.93 -9.68 12.76
CA ASN A 232 -9.23 -11.00 13.32
C ASN A 232 -10.68 -11.40 13.06
N GLY A 233 -11.12 -11.24 11.81
CA GLY A 233 -12.47 -11.57 11.34
C GLY A 233 -13.26 -10.38 10.80
N PRO A 234 -14.46 -10.63 10.26
CA PRO A 234 -15.22 -9.63 9.50
C PRO A 234 -15.73 -8.44 10.32
N THR A 235 -15.87 -8.60 11.64
CA THR A 235 -16.39 -7.56 12.55
C THR A 235 -15.30 -6.86 13.35
N ASP A 236 -14.02 -7.18 13.11
CA ASP A 236 -12.89 -6.53 13.77
C ASP A 236 -12.85 -5.04 13.38
N VAL A 237 -12.53 -4.16 14.33
CA VAL A 237 -12.36 -2.72 14.07
C VAL A 237 -11.33 -2.45 12.96
N ALA A 238 -10.36 -3.34 12.75
CA ALA A 238 -9.40 -3.27 11.66
C ALA A 238 -10.06 -3.27 10.26
N THR A 239 -11.24 -3.88 10.09
CA THR A 239 -11.98 -3.82 8.81
C THR A 239 -12.44 -2.41 8.50
N GLN A 240 -12.59 -1.55 9.51
CA GLN A 240 -12.94 -0.14 9.36
C GLN A 240 -11.71 0.78 9.23
N ASP A 241 -10.48 0.25 9.18
CA ASP A 241 -9.26 1.06 8.96
C ASP A 241 -9.10 1.34 7.46
N SER A 242 -9.15 2.61 7.05
CA SER A 242 -9.05 3.01 5.63
C SER A 242 -7.67 2.77 5.01
N ARG A 243 -6.65 2.52 5.84
CA ARG A 243 -5.29 2.35 5.33
C ARG A 243 -5.18 1.09 4.49
N GLY A 244 -4.48 1.19 3.38
CA GLY A 244 -4.23 0.09 2.45
C GLY A 244 -5.39 -0.22 1.52
N VAL A 245 -6.45 0.58 1.45
CA VAL A 245 -7.50 0.37 0.45
C VAL A 245 -6.99 0.82 -0.92
N TRP A 246 -6.65 -0.13 -1.80
CA TRP A 246 -5.96 0.18 -3.07
C TRP A 246 -6.83 0.96 -4.04
N GLY A 247 -8.15 0.79 -3.97
CA GLY A 247 -9.13 1.53 -4.79
C GLY A 247 -9.42 2.93 -4.26
N TYR A 248 -8.90 3.31 -3.09
CA TYR A 248 -9.23 4.57 -2.44
C TYR A 248 -8.05 5.54 -2.47
N GLY A 249 -8.17 6.57 -3.32
CA GLY A 249 -7.15 7.59 -3.63
C GLY A 249 -6.83 8.59 -2.52
N THR A 250 -6.87 8.18 -1.26
CA THR A 250 -6.64 9.03 -0.10
C THR A 250 -5.33 8.70 0.60
N MET A 251 -4.87 9.64 1.41
CA MET A 251 -3.68 9.48 2.23
C MET A 251 -3.80 8.27 3.15
N GLY A 252 -2.81 7.38 3.12
CA GLY A 252 -2.82 6.12 3.85
C GLY A 252 -3.61 4.99 3.16
N GLY A 253 -4.52 5.30 2.23
CA GLY A 253 -5.22 4.28 1.43
C GLY A 253 -4.27 3.64 0.42
N ASN A 254 -3.91 4.38 -0.62
CA ASN A 254 -2.95 3.98 -1.65
C ASN A 254 -1.94 5.10 -2.00
N THR A 255 -1.85 6.09 -1.13
CA THR A 255 -0.90 7.21 -1.23
C THR A 255 -0.23 7.44 0.12
N PHE A 256 0.99 7.94 0.10
CA PHE A 256 1.77 8.23 1.30
C PHE A 256 2.50 9.57 1.15
N SER A 257 2.96 10.10 2.27
CA SER A 257 3.77 11.30 2.35
C SER A 257 5.13 11.01 2.99
N ALA A 258 6.16 11.69 2.52
CA ALA A 258 7.49 11.74 3.11
C ALA A 258 7.60 12.75 4.27
N GLN A 259 6.48 13.38 4.69
CA GLN A 259 6.46 14.34 5.80
C GLN A 259 7.08 13.76 7.08
N THR A 260 6.87 12.47 7.33
CA THR A 260 7.52 11.71 8.41
C THR A 260 8.38 10.59 7.83
N GLY A 261 9.38 10.15 8.60
CA GLY A 261 10.28 9.06 8.20
C GLY A 261 9.59 7.69 8.04
N PRO A 262 10.28 6.70 7.46
CA PRO A 262 9.79 5.33 7.35
C PRO A 262 9.41 4.73 8.70
N ASN A 263 8.31 3.97 8.74
CA ASN A 263 7.78 3.33 9.96
C ASN A 263 7.64 4.27 11.16
N SER A 264 7.38 5.57 10.94
CA SER A 264 7.39 6.60 11.98
C SER A 264 6.50 6.26 13.17
N SER A 265 6.96 6.57 14.39
CA SER A 265 6.15 6.53 15.60
C SER A 265 5.18 7.72 15.70
N VAL A 266 5.36 8.74 14.87
CA VAL A 266 4.40 9.85 14.73
C VAL A 266 3.09 9.27 14.17
N PRO A 267 1.94 9.54 14.82
CA PRO A 267 0.65 9.07 14.33
C PRO A 267 0.35 9.58 12.92
N ASP A 268 -0.12 8.70 12.04
CA ASP A 268 -0.64 9.12 10.74
C ASP A 268 -1.90 9.99 10.95
N GLY A 269 -2.04 11.09 10.20
CA GLY A 269 -3.26 11.89 10.14
C GLY A 269 -4.15 11.41 9.00
N VAL A 270 -5.06 10.48 9.26
CA VAL A 270 -5.84 9.81 8.20
C VAL A 270 -7.29 9.62 8.64
N TRP A 271 -8.23 9.87 7.72
CA TRP A 271 -9.65 9.65 7.95
C TRP A 271 -9.97 8.16 7.94
N GLY A 272 -10.78 7.69 8.88
CA GLY A 272 -11.16 6.28 8.93
C GLY A 272 -10.03 5.35 9.41
N CYS A 273 -8.87 5.86 9.83
CA CYS A 273 -7.83 5.00 10.39
C CYS A 273 -8.25 4.39 11.75
N ARG A 274 -7.61 3.31 12.19
CA ARG A 274 -7.85 2.71 13.52
C ARG A 274 -6.50 2.50 14.20
N SER A 275 -6.16 3.34 15.16
CA SER A 275 -4.83 3.29 15.80
C SER A 275 -4.52 1.92 16.41
N SER A 276 -3.30 1.42 16.21
CA SER A 276 -2.81 0.16 16.79
C SER A 276 -1.35 0.26 17.17
N THR A 277 -1.07 0.22 18.47
CA THR A 277 0.30 0.22 19.01
C THR A 277 0.99 -1.12 18.79
N ALA A 278 0.23 -2.24 18.91
CA ALA A 278 0.74 -3.59 18.71
C ALA A 278 1.31 -3.81 17.29
N GLU A 279 0.68 -3.21 16.29
CA GLU A 279 1.10 -3.33 14.88
C GLU A 279 2.02 -2.18 14.43
N ARG A 280 2.39 -1.26 15.34
CA ARG A 280 3.17 -0.03 15.05
C ARG A 280 2.51 0.85 13.98
N MET A 281 1.20 1.03 14.14
CA MET A 281 0.35 1.79 13.23
C MET A 281 -0.43 2.88 13.99
N PRO A 282 0.26 3.81 14.69
CA PRO A 282 -0.39 4.91 15.37
C PRO A 282 -1.08 5.81 14.34
N CYS A 283 -2.27 6.31 14.68
CA CYS A 283 -2.94 7.30 13.84
C CYS A 283 -3.94 8.14 14.64
N VAL A 284 -4.31 9.27 14.08
CA VAL A 284 -5.37 10.17 14.54
C VAL A 284 -6.35 10.43 13.39
N GLN A 285 -7.64 10.56 13.71
CA GLN A 285 -8.66 10.87 12.70
C GLN A 285 -8.46 12.31 12.21
N VAL A 286 -8.03 12.46 10.96
CA VAL A 286 -7.98 13.75 10.27
C VAL A 286 -8.80 13.64 9.01
N GLY A 287 -9.85 14.44 8.90
CA GLY A 287 -10.73 14.48 7.74
C GLY A 287 -11.13 15.89 7.33
N THR A 288 -10.48 16.92 7.87
CA THR A 288 -10.52 18.32 7.41
C THR A 288 -9.62 19.17 8.32
N PRO A 289 -8.89 20.19 7.81
CA PRO A 289 -8.63 20.39 6.38
C PRO A 289 -7.74 19.26 5.84
N TYR A 290 -7.96 18.81 4.60
CA TYR A 290 -7.22 17.65 4.06
C TYR A 290 -5.73 17.91 3.87
N SER A 291 -5.34 19.18 3.83
CA SER A 291 -3.94 19.59 3.86
C SER A 291 -3.20 19.16 5.14
N GLU A 292 -3.90 18.72 6.18
CA GLU A 292 -3.33 18.15 7.40
C GLU A 292 -3.26 16.62 7.37
N MET A 293 -3.78 15.96 6.33
CA MET A 293 -3.68 14.52 6.21
C MET A 293 -2.28 14.11 5.72
N TYR A 294 -1.68 13.16 6.42
CA TYR A 294 -0.39 12.56 6.06
C TYR A 294 -0.35 11.11 6.56
N ALA A 295 0.35 10.24 5.83
CA ALA A 295 0.60 8.87 6.21
C ALA A 295 2.04 8.51 5.87
N ALA A 296 2.74 7.92 6.84
CA ALA A 296 4.13 7.49 6.62
C ALA A 296 4.19 6.29 5.65
N ALA A 297 5.33 6.15 4.97
CA ALA A 297 5.71 4.87 4.40
C ALA A 297 5.91 3.84 5.52
N ARG A 298 5.35 2.64 5.40
CA ARG A 298 5.41 1.60 6.45
C ARG A 298 5.50 0.21 5.83
N SER A 299 6.35 -0.67 6.36
CA SER A 299 6.47 -2.06 5.87
C SER A 299 6.68 -3.02 7.01
N TYR A 300 6.27 -4.29 6.90
CA TYR A 300 6.53 -5.32 7.92
C TYR A 300 7.98 -5.82 7.95
N HIS A 301 8.87 -5.28 7.10
CA HIS A 301 10.27 -5.64 7.13
C HIS A 301 10.99 -5.07 8.36
N THR A 302 11.99 -5.80 8.83
CA THR A 302 12.87 -5.30 9.88
C THR A 302 13.72 -4.14 9.37
N GLY A 303 13.57 -2.98 10.00
CA GLY A 303 14.50 -1.86 9.92
C GLY A 303 14.31 -0.89 8.76
N GLY A 304 13.20 -0.94 8.03
CA GLY A 304 12.98 -0.05 6.89
C GLY A 304 11.77 -0.34 6.03
N VAL A 305 11.76 0.27 4.85
CA VAL A 305 10.75 0.11 3.79
C VAL A 305 11.42 -0.04 2.43
N ASN A 306 10.83 -0.81 1.54
CA ASN A 306 11.18 -0.80 0.12
C ASN A 306 10.47 0.37 -0.57
N THR A 307 11.17 1.00 -1.50
CA THR A 307 10.64 2.06 -2.35
C THR A 307 11.03 1.81 -3.80
N ALA A 308 10.16 2.21 -4.72
CA ALA A 308 10.54 2.42 -6.10
C ALA A 308 10.85 3.91 -6.28
N MET A 309 12.00 4.20 -6.88
CA MET A 309 12.39 5.54 -7.30
C MET A 309 11.75 5.88 -8.63
N ALA A 310 11.75 7.15 -9.01
CA ALA A 310 11.11 7.62 -10.24
C ALA A 310 11.81 7.18 -11.54
N ASP A 311 13.03 6.64 -11.45
CA ASP A 311 13.71 5.93 -12.54
C ASP A 311 13.34 4.43 -12.62
N GLY A 312 12.47 3.97 -11.73
CA GLY A 312 12.04 2.57 -11.62
C GLY A 312 13.04 1.68 -10.87
N SER A 313 14.15 2.18 -10.35
CA SER A 313 15.02 1.43 -9.45
C SER A 313 14.32 1.17 -8.11
N VAL A 314 14.67 0.08 -7.44
CA VAL A 314 14.10 -0.26 -6.12
C VAL A 314 15.20 -0.17 -5.06
N ARG A 315 14.91 0.52 -3.97
CA ARG A 315 15.85 0.74 -2.86
C ARG A 315 15.20 0.40 -1.53
N PHE A 316 16.03 0.06 -0.54
CA PHE A 316 15.58 -0.14 0.84
C PHE A 316 16.03 1.06 1.68
N PHE A 317 15.07 1.73 2.31
CA PHE A 317 15.31 2.88 3.17
C PHE A 317 15.20 2.49 4.63
N SER A 318 16.21 2.84 5.43
CA SER A 318 16.24 2.52 6.85
C SER A 318 15.26 3.37 7.65
N ASP A 319 14.67 2.79 8.69
CA ASP A 319 13.88 3.53 9.71
C ASP A 319 14.69 4.66 10.38
N ASN A 320 16.03 4.56 10.36
CA ASN A 320 16.94 5.53 10.97
C ASN A 320 17.47 6.60 10.00
N ILE A 321 16.96 6.66 8.76
CA ILE A 321 17.34 7.73 7.82
C ILE A 321 17.06 9.10 8.44
N ALA A 322 17.98 10.05 8.25
CA ALA A 322 17.75 11.43 8.67
C ALA A 322 16.48 11.99 7.99
N LEU A 323 15.57 12.57 8.78
CA LEU A 323 14.26 13.00 8.28
C LEU A 323 14.38 13.98 7.10
N LEU A 324 15.33 14.90 7.15
CA LEU A 324 15.56 15.87 6.06
C LEU A 324 16.00 15.17 4.77
N THR A 325 16.85 14.15 4.86
CA THR A 325 17.26 13.34 3.71
C THR A 325 16.07 12.57 3.12
N TRP A 326 15.24 11.97 3.97
CA TRP A 326 14.02 11.29 3.51
C TRP A 326 13.02 12.25 2.84
N GLN A 327 12.82 13.43 3.41
CA GLN A 327 11.97 14.47 2.84
C GLN A 327 12.49 15.00 1.51
N ALA A 328 13.82 15.08 1.35
CA ALA A 328 14.45 15.47 0.09
C ALA A 328 14.20 14.44 -1.02
N PHE A 329 14.18 13.14 -0.70
CA PHE A 329 13.72 12.13 -1.67
C PHE A 329 12.22 12.27 -2.00
N GLY A 330 11.42 12.95 -1.16
CA GLY A 330 9.98 13.10 -1.36
C GLY A 330 9.60 14.13 -2.43
N SER A 331 10.27 15.28 -2.48
CA SER A 331 9.99 16.32 -3.48
C SER A 331 10.45 15.88 -4.87
N ARG A 332 9.75 16.38 -5.90
CA ARG A 332 10.17 16.18 -7.30
C ARG A 332 11.04 17.32 -7.84
N GLY A 333 11.04 18.47 -7.17
CA GLY A 333 11.76 19.68 -7.62
C GLY A 333 11.99 20.72 -6.51
N GLY A 334 12.46 20.30 -5.34
CA GLY A 334 12.86 21.17 -4.24
C GLY A 334 14.33 21.60 -4.26
N GLY A 335 15.15 21.00 -5.12
CA GLY A 335 16.57 21.33 -5.30
C GLY A 335 17.47 20.86 -4.16
N GLU A 336 16.99 19.94 -3.32
CA GLU A 336 17.77 19.39 -2.22
C GLU A 336 18.89 18.47 -2.73
N VAL A 337 20.11 18.65 -2.21
CA VAL A 337 21.22 17.74 -2.49
C VAL A 337 21.11 16.54 -1.58
N VAL A 338 20.82 15.37 -2.16
CA VAL A 338 20.70 14.12 -1.43
C VAL A 338 22.03 13.39 -1.46
N SER A 339 22.79 13.41 -0.35
CA SER A 339 23.95 12.54 -0.15
C SER A 339 23.54 11.34 0.71
N GLU A 340 23.85 10.13 0.24
CA GLU A 340 23.68 8.87 0.99
C GLU A 340 24.48 8.84 2.30
#